data_AF-A0A8J5FUP4-F1
#
_entry.id   AF-A0A8J5FUP4-F1
#
_cell.length_a   1.000
_cell.length_b   1.000
_cell.length_c   1.000
_cell.angle_alpha   90.00
_cell.angle_beta   90.00
_cell.angle_gamma   90.00
#
_symmetry.space_group_name_H-M   'P 1'
#
loop_
_entity.id
_entity.type
_entity.pdbx_description
1 polymer ?
#
loop_
_entity_poly.entity_id
_entity_poly.type
_entity_poly.pdbx_seq_one_letter_code
_entity_poly.pdbx_strand_id
1 'polypeptide(L)'
;MERELRRAPSPAQALQPQLPVDFYFFQRWAILQRVVTNVGLPNSRHTVKVAPPAEVAVSVTPGTLPFREINERKIYTISMESVKNEQGRYAEGQLAWIHAKYKVRSPISVTWEGG
;
A
#
# COMPACT_ATOMS: atom_id res chain seq x y z
N MET A 1 26.43 34.73 10.21
CA MET A 1 26.97 33.75 9.25
C MET A 1 26.57 32.37 9.77
N GLU A 2 25.28 32.05 9.65
CA GLU A 2 24.77 31.03 8.69
C GLU A 2 25.36 29.64 9.01
N ARG A 3 24.62 28.60 9.41
CA ARG A 3 23.29 28.17 8.92
C ARG A 3 22.54 27.35 9.97
N GLU A 4 21.25 27.63 10.12
CA GLU A 4 20.26 26.63 10.50
C GLU A 4 20.27 25.49 9.46
N LEU A 5 20.63 24.26 9.85
CA LEU A 5 20.23 22.98 9.23
C LEU A 5 20.78 21.88 10.15
N ARG A 6 20.00 21.24 11.02
CA ARG A 6 19.07 20.15 10.67
C ARG A 6 17.91 20.14 11.68
N ARG A 7 16.82 20.85 11.39
CA ARG A 7 15.55 20.67 12.10
C ARG A 7 14.80 19.48 11.51
N ALA A 8 14.42 18.57 12.41
CA ALA A 8 13.31 17.61 12.44
C ALA A 8 13.14 16.56 11.32
N PRO A 9 12.99 15.26 11.67
CA PRO A 9 12.34 14.28 10.79
C PRO A 9 10.82 14.28 11.00
N SER A 10 10.03 14.75 10.04
CA SER A 10 8.56 14.55 9.92
C SER A 10 8.08 15.24 8.63
N PRO A 11 7.10 14.73 7.84
CA PRO A 11 5.97 13.88 8.24
C PRO A 11 5.74 12.65 7.33
N ALA A 12 5.53 11.47 7.92
CA ALA A 12 5.32 10.20 7.20
C ALA A 12 6.56 9.70 6.42
N GLN A 13 7.23 8.70 7.00
CA GLN A 13 8.32 7.95 6.36
C GLN A 13 7.76 7.22 5.14
N ALA A 14 7.79 7.89 3.99
CA ALA A 14 7.03 7.54 2.80
C ALA A 14 7.61 6.32 2.08
N LEU A 15 7.06 5.15 2.36
CA LEU A 15 7.08 4.04 1.41
C LEU A 15 6.50 4.56 0.08
N GLN A 16 7.34 4.81 -0.91
CA GLN A 16 6.92 5.38 -2.19
C GLN A 16 6.42 4.25 -3.10
N PRO A 17 5.10 4.10 -3.33
CA PRO A 17 4.63 3.25 -4.43
C PRO A 17 5.11 3.88 -5.74
N GLN A 18 5.76 3.07 -6.57
CA GLN A 18 6.52 3.58 -7.71
C GLN A 18 5.65 4.17 -8.84
N LEU A 19 4.34 3.90 -8.90
CA LEU A 19 3.44 4.37 -9.96
C LEU A 19 1.97 4.38 -9.47
N PRO A 20 1.10 5.27 -10.00
CA PRO A 20 -0.35 5.05 -9.95
C PRO A 20 -0.67 3.75 -10.70
N VAL A 21 -1.59 2.99 -10.16
CA VAL A 21 -2.03 1.72 -10.74
C VAL A 21 -3.37 2.00 -11.36
N ASP A 22 -3.43 2.11 -12.68
CA ASP A 22 -4.71 2.09 -13.38
C ASP A 22 -5.17 0.63 -13.47
N PHE A 23 -6.33 0.36 -12.88
CA PHE A 23 -6.87 -0.98 -12.65
C PHE A 23 -7.81 -1.37 -13.79
N TYR A 24 -7.33 -2.16 -14.75
CA TYR A 24 -8.21 -2.80 -15.74
C TYR A 24 -8.58 -4.20 -15.26
N PHE A 25 -9.77 -4.37 -14.69
CA PHE A 25 -10.30 -5.65 -14.22
C PHE A 25 -11.19 -6.27 -15.29
N PHE A 26 -10.68 -7.31 -15.97
CA PHE A 26 -11.51 -8.24 -16.74
C PHE A 26 -11.78 -9.54 -15.95
N GLN A 27 -11.32 -9.67 -14.69
CA GLN A 27 -11.37 -10.95 -13.97
C GLN A 27 -11.83 -10.80 -12.52
N ARG A 28 -12.65 -11.75 -12.07
CA ARG A 28 -13.20 -11.94 -10.71
C ARG A 28 -12.15 -11.84 -9.58
N TRP A 29 -10.87 -12.02 -9.91
CA TRP A 29 -9.74 -11.90 -8.98
C TRP A 29 -8.57 -11.19 -9.67
N ALA A 30 -7.71 -10.56 -8.87
CA ALA A 30 -6.46 -9.96 -9.35
C ALA A 30 -5.36 -10.13 -8.30
N ILE A 31 -4.13 -10.38 -8.75
CA ILE A 31 -2.94 -10.45 -7.91
C ILE A 31 -1.96 -9.39 -8.37
N LEU A 32 -1.42 -8.64 -7.41
CA LEU A 32 -0.55 -7.50 -7.65
C LEU A 32 0.71 -7.60 -6.82
N GLN A 33 1.85 -7.69 -7.50
CA GLN A 33 3.15 -7.61 -6.84
C GLN A 33 3.60 -6.15 -6.75
N ARG A 34 4.04 -5.74 -5.56
CA ARG A 34 4.51 -4.38 -5.30
C ARG A 34 5.87 -4.43 -4.62
N VAL A 35 6.72 -3.49 -5.01
CA VAL A 35 8.01 -3.24 -4.36
C VAL A 35 7.85 -1.99 -3.51
N VAL A 36 8.38 -2.05 -2.30
CA VAL A 36 8.42 -0.93 -1.39
C VAL A 36 9.83 -0.69 -0.89
N THR A 37 10.24 0.57 -0.88
CA THR A 37 11.56 1.02 -0.43
C THR A 37 11.42 1.71 0.91
N ASN A 38 12.21 1.29 1.92
CA ASN A 38 12.28 2.01 3.18
C ASN A 38 13.08 3.32 3.00
N VAL A 39 12.44 4.46 3.17
CA VAL A 39 13.12 5.77 3.20
C VAL A 39 13.16 6.36 4.63
N GLY A 40 12.74 5.57 5.62
CA GLY A 40 12.64 5.96 7.02
C GLY A 40 13.77 5.39 7.87
N LEU A 41 13.45 5.07 9.13
CA LEU A 41 14.43 4.55 10.08
C LEU A 41 14.89 3.13 9.71
N PRO A 42 16.20 2.82 9.88
CA PRO A 42 16.68 1.43 9.86
C PRO A 42 16.11 0.65 11.06
N ASN A 43 16.18 -0.68 11.00
CA ASN A 43 15.66 -1.59 12.03
C ASN A 43 14.18 -1.34 12.41
N SER A 44 13.34 -1.05 11.40
CA SER A 44 11.93 -0.75 11.55
C SER A 44 11.05 -1.89 11.04
N ARG A 45 9.89 -2.09 11.66
CA ARG A 45 8.92 -3.12 11.27
C ARG A 45 7.57 -2.48 10.97
N HIS A 46 7.07 -2.73 9.77
CA HIS A 46 5.82 -2.15 9.28
C HIS A 46 4.77 -3.24 9.15
N THR A 47 3.63 -3.09 9.81
CA THR A 47 2.51 -4.03 9.72
C THR A 47 1.42 -3.44 8.84
N VAL A 48 0.85 -4.26 7.95
CA VAL A 48 -0.23 -3.81 7.06
C VAL A 48 -1.56 -3.76 7.81
N LYS A 49 -2.35 -2.74 7.52
CA LYS A 49 -3.80 -2.70 7.76
C LYS A 49 -4.49 -2.42 6.45
N VAL A 50 -5.58 -3.14 6.20
CA VAL A 50 -6.37 -3.01 4.99
C VAL A 50 -7.80 -2.61 5.38
N ALA A 51 -8.31 -1.57 4.74
CA ALA A 51 -9.73 -1.30 4.67
C ALA A 51 -10.14 -1.57 3.22
N PRO A 52 -10.75 -2.73 2.93
CA PRO A 52 -10.99 -3.15 1.56
C PRO A 52 -12.03 -2.25 0.87
N PRO A 53 -12.00 -2.14 -0.47
CA PRO A 53 -13.13 -1.63 -1.23
C PRO A 53 -14.40 -2.43 -0.94
N ALA A 54 -15.55 -1.79 -1.06
CA ALA A 54 -16.84 -2.47 -0.92
C ALA A 54 -16.91 -3.68 -1.86
N GLU A 55 -17.37 -4.81 -1.33
CA GLU A 55 -17.59 -6.06 -2.08
C GLU A 55 -16.33 -6.69 -2.70
N VAL A 56 -15.14 -6.29 -2.24
CA VAL A 56 -13.85 -6.87 -2.65
C VAL A 56 -13.12 -7.42 -1.43
N ALA A 57 -12.79 -8.71 -1.43
CA ALA A 57 -11.88 -9.29 -0.46
C ALA A 57 -10.45 -8.90 -0.82
N VAL A 58 -9.65 -8.46 0.16
CA VAL A 58 -8.26 -8.04 -0.05
C VAL A 58 -7.35 -8.72 0.96
N SER A 59 -6.30 -9.39 0.49
CA SER A 59 -5.26 -10.03 1.29
C SER A 59 -3.88 -9.51 0.91
N VAL A 60 -2.96 -9.41 1.89
CA VAL A 60 -1.60 -8.91 1.67
C VAL A 60 -0.56 -9.84 2.29
N THR A 61 0.42 -10.26 1.49
CA THR A 61 1.47 -11.19 1.92
C THR A 61 2.86 -10.68 1.53
N PRO A 62 3.83 -10.60 2.47
CA PRO A 62 3.67 -10.82 3.91
C PRO A 62 2.91 -9.65 4.56
N GLY A 63 2.18 -9.93 5.65
CA GLY A 63 1.46 -8.89 6.41
C GLY A 63 2.37 -7.97 7.25
N THR A 64 3.67 -8.23 7.28
CA THR A 64 4.64 -7.44 8.02
C THR A 64 5.98 -7.39 7.28
N LEU A 65 6.55 -6.19 7.17
CA LEU A 65 7.81 -5.91 6.47
C LEU A 65 8.86 -5.36 7.44
N PRO A 66 9.87 -6.17 7.82
CA PRO A 66 10.98 -5.73 8.68
C PRO A 66 12.15 -5.21 7.85
N PHE A 67 12.42 -3.91 7.89
CA PHE A 67 13.56 -3.26 7.24
C PHE A 67 14.72 -3.10 8.21
N ARG A 68 15.93 -3.48 7.78
CA ARG A 68 17.19 -3.34 8.50
C ARG A 68 17.88 -2.03 8.16
N GLU A 69 17.79 -1.61 6.89
CA GLU A 69 18.54 -0.46 6.38
C GLU A 69 17.64 0.56 5.67
N ILE A 70 18.16 1.78 5.52
CA ILE A 70 17.56 2.80 4.65
C ILE A 70 17.82 2.37 3.19
N ASN A 71 16.84 2.59 2.32
CA ASN A 71 16.78 2.16 0.92
C ASN A 71 16.67 0.65 0.68
N GLU A 72 16.52 -0.15 1.73
CA GLU A 72 16.19 -1.57 1.57
C GLU A 72 14.82 -1.72 0.88
N ARG A 73 14.77 -2.59 -0.11
CA ARG A 73 13.56 -2.90 -0.89
C ARG A 73 12.97 -4.23 -0.48
N LYS A 74 11.65 -4.27 -0.35
CA LYS A 74 10.91 -5.52 -0.12
C LYS A 74 9.74 -5.64 -1.07
N ILE A 75 9.41 -6.89 -1.35
CA ILE A 75 8.28 -7.26 -2.19
C ILE A 75 7.13 -7.68 -1.27
N TYR A 76 5.92 -7.27 -1.63
CA TYR A 76 4.68 -7.81 -1.09
C TYR A 76 3.67 -8.01 -2.22
N THR A 77 2.74 -8.90 -1.97
CA THR A 77 1.68 -9.28 -2.92
C THR A 77 0.34 -8.90 -2.33
N ILE A 78 -0.50 -8.27 -3.15
CA ILE A 78 -1.90 -7.97 -2.85
C ILE A 78 -2.75 -8.91 -3.68
N SER A 79 -3.62 -9.70 -3.03
CA SER A 79 -4.62 -10.53 -3.69
C SER A 79 -5.99 -9.89 -3.48
N MET A 80 -6.75 -9.73 -4.55
CA MET A 80 -8.08 -9.14 -4.56
C MET A 80 -9.05 -10.12 -5.21
N GLU A 81 -10.24 -10.26 -4.64
CA GLU A 81 -11.30 -11.10 -5.19
C GLU A 81 -12.66 -10.42 -5.01
N SER A 82 -13.47 -10.40 -6.06
CA SER A 82 -14.85 -9.94 -6.01
C SER A 82 -15.70 -10.91 -5.18
N VAL A 83 -16.41 -10.40 -4.18
CA VAL A 83 -17.27 -11.21 -3.30
C VAL A 83 -18.64 -11.47 -3.94
N LYS A 84 -19.04 -10.66 -4.94
CA LYS A 84 -20.28 -10.84 -5.70
C LYS A 84 -20.01 -11.06 -7.20
N ASN A 85 -20.98 -11.71 -7.84
CA ASN A 85 -21.05 -11.85 -9.30
C ASN A 85 -21.55 -10.57 -9.96
N GLU A 86 -22.40 -9.79 -9.28
CA GLU A 86 -22.80 -8.46 -9.71
C GLU A 86 -21.67 -7.48 -9.42
N GLN A 87 -21.27 -6.76 -10.45
CA GLN A 87 -20.08 -5.92 -10.45
C GLN A 87 -20.54 -4.47 -10.47
N GLY A 88 -20.25 -3.73 -9.40
CA GLY A 88 -20.53 -2.30 -9.35
C GLY A 88 -19.69 -1.53 -10.37
N ARG A 89 -19.92 -0.22 -10.54
CA ARG A 89 -19.11 0.59 -11.47
C ARG A 89 -17.74 0.95 -10.89
N TYR A 90 -17.68 1.19 -9.57
CA TYR A 90 -16.49 1.68 -8.88
C TYR A 90 -16.57 1.41 -7.37
N ALA A 91 -15.44 1.05 -6.77
CA ALA A 91 -15.27 0.98 -5.32
C ALA A 91 -13.86 1.45 -4.91
N GLU A 92 -13.74 2.07 -3.74
CA GLU A 92 -12.47 2.53 -3.18
C GLU A 92 -12.25 1.93 -1.79
N GLY A 93 -11.00 1.58 -1.51
CA GLY A 93 -10.49 1.20 -0.19
C GLY A 93 -9.08 1.73 0.01
N GLN A 94 -8.39 1.25 1.04
CA GLN A 94 -7.04 1.66 1.36
C GLN A 94 -6.22 0.54 2.00
N LEU A 95 -4.95 0.49 1.62
CA LEU A 95 -3.90 -0.23 2.30
C LEU A 95 -3.05 0.75 3.10
N ALA A 96 -2.61 0.36 4.29
CA ALA A 96 -1.70 1.18 5.06
C ALA A 96 -0.63 0.37 5.78
N TRP A 97 0.63 0.82 5.67
CA TRP A 97 1.75 0.31 6.44
C TRP A 97 1.93 1.15 7.70
N ILE A 98 1.92 0.48 8.85
CA ILE A 98 1.98 1.13 10.17
C ILE A 98 3.27 0.74 10.88
N HIS A 99 4.03 1.75 11.31
CA HIS A 99 5.19 1.60 12.17
C HIS A 99 5.11 2.60 13.33
N ALA A 100 4.89 2.09 14.55
CA ALA A 100 4.60 2.91 15.72
C ALA A 100 3.49 3.94 15.44
N LYS A 101 3.80 5.24 15.48
CA LYS A 101 2.86 6.34 15.17
C LYS A 101 2.77 6.70 13.69
N TYR A 102 3.66 6.18 12.84
CA TYR A 102 3.71 6.50 11.42
C TYR A 102 2.83 5.56 10.61
N LYS A 103 2.05 6.13 9.68
CA LYS A 103 1.16 5.40 8.78
C LYS A 103 1.41 5.88 7.36
N VAL A 104 1.79 4.98 6.46
CA VAL A 104 1.87 5.24 5.02
C VAL A 104 0.67 4.60 4.35
N ARG A 105 -0.09 5.37 3.55
CA ARG A 105 -1.34 4.91 2.94
C ARG A 105 -1.19 4.81 1.43
N SER A 106 -1.80 3.78 0.87
CA SER A 106 -1.97 3.55 -0.57
C SER A 106 -3.45 3.30 -0.85
N PRO A 107 -4.11 4.11 -1.70
CA PRO A 107 -5.49 3.84 -2.10
C PRO A 107 -5.57 2.54 -2.91
N ILE A 108 -6.72 1.88 -2.84
CA ILE A 108 -7.09 0.74 -3.68
C ILE A 108 -8.35 1.16 -4.42
N SER A 109 -8.27 1.28 -5.74
CA SER A 109 -9.42 1.59 -6.59
C SER A 109 -9.78 0.37 -7.41
N VAL A 110 -11.05 0.03 -7.48
CA VAL A 110 -11.55 -1.08 -8.30
C VAL A 110 -12.64 -0.53 -9.21
N THR A 111 -12.54 -0.86 -10.49
CA THR A 111 -13.51 -0.54 -11.54
C THR A 111 -13.82 -1.82 -12.29
N TRP A 112 -15.09 -2.04 -12.61
CA TRP A 112 -15.51 -3.18 -13.42
C TRP A 112 -16.01 -2.67 -14.78
N GLU A 113 -15.66 -3.34 -15.86
CA GLU A 113 -16.22 -3.01 -17.18
C GLU A 113 -17.60 -3.69 -17.34
N GLY A 114 -18.64 -2.90 -17.66
CA GLY A 114 -19.97 -3.43 -18.01
C GLY A 114 -21.17 -2.89 -17.22
N GLY A 115 -21.10 -1.66 -16.69
CA GLY A 115 -22.28 -0.93 -16.21
C GLY A 115 -23.10 -0.32 -17.35
#